data_AF-A0A158BLK2-F1
#
_entry.id   AF-A0A158BLK2-F1
#
_cell.length_a   1.000
_cell.length_b   1.000
_cell.length_c   1.000
_cell.angle_alpha   90.00
_cell.angle_beta   90.00
_cell.angle_gamma   90.00
#
_symmetry.space_group_name_H-M   'P 1'
#
loop_
_entity.id
_entity.type
_entity.pdbx_description
1 polymer ?
#
loop_
_entity_poly.entity_id
_entity_poly.type
_entity_poly.pdbx_seq_one_letter_code
_entity_poly.pdbx_strand_id
1 'polypeptide(L)'
;MFSFNKLVIFGVGLIGGSLARALRERAGLAGRVVGVGRTAASVARALELGVIDEAAALDDDIALSNALKGADVVLLAAPVAQTEPLLARIAPFLDARTIVTDAGSTKTDVVAAARRALGARAAQFVPGHPIAGRESSGVDAALPDLYVDRNVVLCPLPENATDDVERIASMWRATGACVREMSEAQHDRVFASVSHLPHVLSFALVDQILDTPDADLKFSFAAGGFRDFTRIAASSPEMWRDICLANRAALLAELDDYTAVLARFRAAIDASDGAALEAAFARSRVARKEWQERGGIKPSNDIAAK
;
A
#
# COMPACT_ATOMS: atom_id res chain seq x y z
N MET A 1 6.96 23.94 3.93
CA MET A 1 7.25 22.96 5.00
C MET A 1 5.91 22.48 5.54
N PHE A 2 5.70 21.16 5.66
CA PHE A 2 4.43 20.61 6.12
C PHE A 2 4.22 20.89 7.61
N SER A 3 2.98 21.18 8.01
CA SER A 3 2.56 21.30 9.41
C SER A 3 1.10 20.86 9.54
N PHE A 4 0.73 20.35 10.71
CA PHE A 4 -0.64 20.00 11.04
C PHE A 4 -0.91 20.29 12.52
N ASN A 5 -2.11 20.77 12.83
CA ASN A 5 -2.59 20.86 14.20
C ASN A 5 -3.21 19.55 14.64
N LYS A 6 -3.96 18.88 13.75
CA LYS A 6 -4.66 17.62 14.05
C LYS A 6 -4.65 16.65 12.87
N LEU A 7 -4.10 15.45 13.11
CA LEU A 7 -4.09 14.30 12.21
C LEU A 7 -4.95 13.19 12.81
N VAL A 8 -5.91 12.67 12.05
CA VAL A 8 -6.74 11.53 12.46
C VAL A 8 -6.36 10.31 11.64
N ILE A 9 -6.09 9.18 12.27
CA ILE A 9 -5.61 7.96 11.61
C ILE A 9 -6.59 6.82 11.87
N PHE A 10 -7.26 6.36 10.82
CA PHE A 10 -8.08 5.15 10.86
C PHE A 10 -7.18 3.95 10.55
N GLY A 11 -6.87 3.15 11.57
CA GLY A 11 -5.94 2.03 11.47
C GLY A 11 -4.51 2.40 11.88
N VAL A 12 -4.25 2.38 13.20
CA VAL A 12 -2.91 2.64 13.76
C VAL A 12 -2.06 1.35 13.76
N GLY A 13 -1.94 0.70 12.61
CA GLY A 13 -1.09 -0.48 12.44
C GLY A 13 0.33 -0.10 12.00
N LEU A 14 0.99 -1.01 11.25
CA LEU A 14 2.29 -0.74 10.64
C LEU A 14 2.27 0.57 9.85
N ILE A 15 1.33 0.74 8.92
CA ILE A 15 1.31 1.92 8.04
C ILE A 15 0.89 3.17 8.81
N GLY A 16 -0.31 3.23 9.39
CA GLY A 16 -0.78 4.43 10.08
C GLY A 16 0.11 4.84 11.26
N GLY A 17 0.57 3.86 12.06
CA GLY A 17 1.49 4.11 13.17
C GLY A 17 2.86 4.61 12.70
N SER A 18 3.41 4.06 11.61
CA SER A 18 4.69 4.53 11.06
C SER A 18 4.58 5.97 10.56
N LEU A 19 3.44 6.39 9.99
CA LEU A 19 3.26 7.79 9.60
C LEU A 19 3.30 8.70 10.82
N ALA A 20 2.56 8.38 11.88
CA ALA A 20 2.55 9.16 13.11
C ALA A 20 3.95 9.29 13.71
N ARG A 21 4.67 8.15 13.82
CA ARG A 21 6.05 8.11 14.31
C ARG A 21 7.00 8.90 13.41
N ALA A 22 6.91 8.76 12.09
CA ALA A 22 7.78 9.47 11.15
C ALA A 22 7.59 10.99 11.24
N LEU A 23 6.36 11.48 11.32
CA LEU A 23 6.06 12.91 11.45
C LEU A 23 6.58 13.48 12.79
N ARG A 24 6.43 12.72 13.88
CA ARG A 24 6.85 13.16 15.22
C ARG A 24 8.36 13.02 15.44
N GLU A 25 8.89 11.83 15.25
CA GLU A 25 10.27 11.46 15.62
C GLU A 25 11.31 11.88 14.58
N ARG A 26 10.96 11.91 13.28
CA ARG A 26 11.90 12.31 12.22
C ARG A 26 11.70 13.73 11.74
N ALA A 27 10.47 14.10 11.41
CA ALA A 27 10.20 15.45 10.91
C ALA A 27 10.17 16.51 12.02
N GLY A 28 10.14 16.09 13.29
CA GLY A 28 10.09 16.98 14.45
C GLY A 28 8.81 17.82 14.51
N LEU A 29 7.73 17.34 13.87
CA LEU A 29 6.48 18.08 13.78
C LEU A 29 5.64 17.88 15.03
N ALA A 30 5.18 19.00 15.57
CA ALA A 30 4.25 19.03 16.69
C ALA A 30 2.81 19.14 16.15
N GLY A 31 1.92 18.30 16.67
CA GLY A 31 0.52 18.24 16.30
C GLY A 31 -0.15 17.08 17.01
N ARG A 32 -1.47 17.19 17.21
CA ARG A 32 -2.28 16.17 17.89
C ARG A 32 -2.61 15.04 16.91
N VAL A 33 -2.32 13.81 17.30
CA VAL A 33 -2.64 12.60 16.54
C VAL A 33 -3.73 11.82 17.25
N VAL A 34 -4.87 11.65 16.58
CA VAL A 34 -6.00 10.85 17.08
C VAL A 34 -6.03 9.52 16.31
N GLY A 35 -5.92 8.41 17.02
CA GLY A 35 -6.06 7.08 16.45
C GLY A 35 -7.50 6.57 16.55
N VAL A 36 -8.03 6.11 15.43
CA VAL A 36 -9.32 5.43 15.36
C VAL A 36 -9.08 3.97 14.98
N GLY A 37 -9.62 3.06 15.78
CA GLY A 37 -9.46 1.62 15.57
C GLY A 37 -10.76 0.86 15.77
N ARG A 38 -10.80 -0.36 15.20
CA ARG A 38 -11.94 -1.29 15.37
C ARG A 38 -12.02 -1.87 16.77
N THR A 39 -10.88 -2.05 17.44
CA THR A 39 -10.83 -2.68 18.76
C THR A 39 -10.17 -1.73 19.76
N ALA A 40 -10.74 -1.64 20.96
CA ALA A 40 -10.19 -0.83 22.04
C ALA A 40 -8.73 -1.20 22.35
N ALA A 41 -8.39 -2.49 22.28
CA ALA A 41 -7.04 -2.99 22.50
C ALA A 41 -6.01 -2.38 21.52
N SER A 42 -6.36 -2.26 20.23
CA SER A 42 -5.43 -1.75 19.21
C SER A 42 -5.05 -0.28 19.43
N VAL A 43 -6.01 0.56 19.78
CA VAL A 43 -5.78 1.99 20.03
C VAL A 43 -5.21 2.25 21.43
N ALA A 44 -5.56 1.42 22.42
CA ALA A 44 -4.95 1.47 23.75
C ALA A 44 -3.44 1.19 23.68
N ARG A 45 -3.03 0.20 22.88
CA ARG A 45 -1.60 -0.11 22.69
C ARG A 45 -0.88 1.05 21.99
N ALA A 46 -1.49 1.68 21.00
CA ALA A 46 -0.91 2.83 20.32
C ALA A 46 -0.73 4.05 21.25
N LEU A 47 -1.67 4.27 22.19
CA LEU A 47 -1.55 5.28 23.25
C LEU A 47 -0.40 4.97 24.20
N GLU A 48 -0.32 3.72 24.68
CA GLU A 48 0.73 3.26 25.59
C GLU A 48 2.14 3.48 25.01
N LEU A 49 2.29 3.23 23.70
CA LEU A 49 3.54 3.45 22.97
C LEU A 49 3.79 4.93 22.61
N GLY A 50 2.86 5.84 22.90
CA GLY A 50 2.98 7.25 22.55
C GLY A 50 2.92 7.55 21.05
N VAL A 51 2.42 6.61 20.24
CA VAL A 51 2.27 6.76 18.77
C VAL A 51 1.13 7.72 18.44
N ILE A 52 0.09 7.73 19.27
CA ILE A 52 -1.06 8.64 19.19
C ILE A 52 -1.24 9.35 20.53
N ASP A 53 -1.88 10.51 20.52
CA ASP A 53 -2.19 11.27 21.73
C ASP A 53 -3.56 10.89 22.29
N GLU A 54 -4.49 10.49 21.41
CA GLU A 54 -5.86 10.14 21.77
C GLU A 54 -6.40 8.97 20.97
N ALA A 55 -7.30 8.21 21.59
CA ALA A 55 -8.04 7.14 20.94
C ALA A 55 -9.51 7.53 20.78
N ALA A 56 -10.11 7.11 19.67
CA ALA A 56 -11.55 7.16 19.46
C ALA A 56 -12.07 5.83 18.91
N ALA A 57 -13.29 5.47 19.32
CA ALA A 57 -13.97 4.26 18.87
C ALA A 57 -14.70 4.52 17.53
N LEU A 58 -14.62 3.58 16.59
CA LEU A 58 -15.22 3.70 15.25
C LEU A 58 -16.76 3.60 15.29
N ASP A 59 -17.32 2.92 16.29
CA ASP A 59 -18.74 2.65 16.47
C ASP A 59 -19.44 3.65 17.39
N ASP A 60 -18.76 4.72 17.82
CA ASP A 60 -19.32 5.78 18.66
C ASP A 60 -19.35 7.12 17.91
N ASP A 61 -20.57 7.63 17.66
CA ASP A 61 -20.83 8.91 16.96
C ASP A 61 -20.21 10.12 17.67
N ILE A 62 -20.30 10.15 19.01
CA ILE A 62 -19.79 11.28 19.79
C ILE A 62 -18.26 11.25 19.75
N ALA A 63 -17.66 10.07 19.92
CA ALA A 63 -16.22 9.91 19.82
C ALA A 63 -15.70 10.29 18.42
N LEU A 64 -16.35 9.84 17.35
CA LEU A 64 -15.95 10.17 15.98
C LEU A 64 -16.14 11.64 15.65
N SER A 65 -17.26 12.25 16.03
CA SER A 65 -17.50 13.68 15.84
C SER A 65 -16.40 14.51 16.52
N ASN A 66 -16.04 14.18 17.77
CA ASN A 66 -14.95 14.83 18.50
C ASN A 66 -13.57 14.58 17.87
N ALA A 67 -13.32 13.36 17.39
CA ALA A 67 -12.08 13.00 16.70
C ALA A 67 -11.90 13.79 15.40
N LEU A 68 -12.96 13.95 14.60
CA LEU A 68 -12.91 14.59 13.28
C LEU A 68 -13.04 16.11 13.32
N LYS A 69 -13.65 16.67 14.37
CA LYS A 69 -13.76 18.12 14.54
C LYS A 69 -12.39 18.79 14.50
N GLY A 70 -12.21 19.73 13.56
CA GLY A 70 -10.98 20.47 13.35
C GLY A 70 -9.81 19.62 12.82
N ALA A 71 -10.08 18.45 12.24
CA ALA A 71 -9.04 17.63 11.62
C ALA A 71 -8.51 18.31 10.34
N ASP A 72 -7.20 18.52 10.27
CA ASP A 72 -6.55 19.01 9.04
C ASP A 72 -6.50 17.88 8.00
N VAL A 73 -6.07 16.70 8.45
CA VAL A 73 -5.88 15.52 7.62
C VAL A 73 -6.47 14.29 8.29
N VAL A 74 -7.18 13.47 7.51
CA VAL A 74 -7.62 12.12 7.88
C VAL A 74 -6.88 11.11 7.01
N LEU A 75 -6.16 10.17 7.61
CA LEU A 75 -5.55 9.04 6.93
C LEU A 75 -6.39 7.77 7.13
N LEU A 76 -6.77 7.13 6.04
CA LEU A 76 -7.31 5.77 6.02
C LEU A 76 -6.18 4.76 5.79
N ALA A 77 -5.70 4.14 6.86
CA ALA A 77 -4.68 3.10 6.85
C ALA A 77 -5.29 1.73 7.24
N ALA A 78 -6.48 1.45 6.70
CA ALA A 78 -7.20 0.18 6.82
C ALA A 78 -7.11 -0.61 5.50
N PRO A 79 -7.49 -1.91 5.49
CA PRO A 79 -7.60 -2.67 4.24
C PRO A 79 -8.49 -1.95 3.21
N VAL A 80 -8.16 -2.05 1.93
CA VAL A 80 -8.84 -1.31 0.83
C VAL A 80 -10.35 -1.57 0.79
N ALA A 81 -10.79 -2.77 1.16
CA ALA A 81 -12.21 -3.13 1.27
C ALA A 81 -12.98 -2.28 2.32
N GLN A 82 -12.27 -1.64 3.25
CA GLN A 82 -12.87 -0.79 4.28
C GLN A 82 -13.00 0.67 3.86
N THR A 83 -12.44 1.08 2.71
CA THR A 83 -12.47 2.48 2.27
C THR A 83 -13.90 3.02 2.17
N GLU A 84 -14.80 2.35 1.45
CA GLU A 84 -16.18 2.85 1.28
C GLU A 84 -16.96 2.89 2.61
N PRO A 85 -17.00 1.82 3.43
CA PRO A 85 -17.65 1.88 4.73
C PRO A 85 -17.10 2.98 5.64
N LEU A 86 -15.77 3.17 5.67
CA LEU A 86 -15.14 4.20 6.49
C LEU A 86 -15.48 5.61 5.99
N LEU A 87 -15.38 5.84 4.68
CA LEU A 87 -15.73 7.14 4.09
C LEU A 87 -17.20 7.48 4.34
N ALA A 88 -18.12 6.53 4.15
CA ALA A 88 -19.54 6.72 4.43
C ALA A 88 -19.79 7.00 5.93
N ARG A 89 -19.07 6.29 6.81
CA ARG A 89 -19.15 6.45 8.27
C ARG A 89 -18.73 7.83 8.74
N ILE A 90 -17.65 8.38 8.18
CA ILE A 90 -17.08 9.65 8.63
C ILE A 90 -17.68 10.86 7.92
N ALA A 91 -18.29 10.67 6.75
CA ALA A 91 -18.82 11.75 5.93
C ALA A 91 -19.69 12.75 6.73
N PRO A 92 -20.60 12.37 7.63
CA PRO A 92 -21.41 13.34 8.38
C PRO A 92 -20.62 14.27 9.31
N PHE A 93 -19.39 13.90 9.68
CA PHE A 93 -18.56 14.60 10.67
C PHE A 93 -17.36 15.33 10.07
N LEU A 94 -17.13 15.21 8.75
CA LEU A 94 -16.03 15.89 8.09
C LEU A 94 -16.31 17.40 7.98
N ASP A 95 -15.37 18.20 8.47
CA ASP A 95 -15.36 19.64 8.22
C ASP A 95 -15.07 19.91 6.73
N ALA A 96 -15.54 21.04 6.22
CA ALA A 96 -15.41 21.39 4.80
C ALA A 96 -13.96 21.55 4.30
N ARG A 97 -13.00 21.74 5.21
CA ARG A 97 -11.56 21.92 4.90
C ARG A 97 -10.71 20.70 5.21
N THR A 98 -11.28 19.63 5.78
CA THR A 98 -10.53 18.42 6.09
C THR A 98 -10.11 17.73 4.80
N ILE A 99 -8.82 17.38 4.67
CA ILE A 99 -8.34 16.55 3.57
C ILE A 99 -8.34 15.10 4.04
N VAL A 100 -8.95 14.21 3.26
CA VAL A 100 -8.92 12.77 3.50
C VAL A 100 -7.95 12.14 2.51
N THR A 101 -7.07 11.27 2.97
CA THR A 101 -6.17 10.46 2.13
C THR A 101 -6.22 9.01 2.59
N ASP A 102 -5.79 8.08 1.76
CA ASP A 102 -5.60 6.69 2.13
C ASP A 102 -4.14 6.26 2.01
N ALA A 103 -3.89 5.00 2.35
CA ALA A 103 -2.63 4.31 2.13
C ALA A 103 -2.84 2.90 1.54
N GLY A 104 -3.94 2.69 0.82
CA GLY A 104 -4.34 1.40 0.27
C GLY A 104 -3.48 0.95 -0.92
N SER A 105 -3.39 -0.35 -1.14
CA SER A 105 -2.53 -0.92 -2.19
C SER A 105 -3.13 -0.87 -3.62
N THR A 106 -4.39 -0.46 -3.75
CA THR A 106 -5.14 -0.31 -5.02
C THR A 106 -5.80 1.06 -5.05
N LYS A 107 -6.06 1.62 -6.24
CA LYS A 107 -6.53 3.00 -6.37
C LYS A 107 -7.81 3.17 -7.17
N THR A 108 -8.07 2.39 -8.20
CA THR A 108 -9.32 2.54 -8.99
C THR A 108 -10.56 2.28 -8.14
N ASP A 109 -10.54 1.22 -7.33
CA ASP A 109 -11.65 0.86 -6.44
C ASP A 109 -11.85 1.88 -5.32
N VAL A 110 -10.74 2.35 -4.71
CA VAL A 110 -10.72 3.35 -3.63
C VAL A 110 -11.27 4.69 -4.13
N VAL A 111 -10.89 5.13 -5.34
CA VAL A 111 -11.42 6.35 -5.95
C VAL A 111 -12.93 6.21 -6.22
N ALA A 112 -13.36 5.08 -6.75
CA ALA A 112 -14.78 4.82 -6.98
C ALA A 112 -15.59 4.79 -5.66
N ALA A 113 -15.03 4.18 -4.62
CA ALA A 113 -15.57 4.18 -3.26
C ALA A 113 -15.72 5.60 -2.71
N ALA A 114 -14.69 6.45 -2.85
CA ALA A 114 -14.72 7.82 -2.38
C ALA A 114 -15.79 8.64 -3.09
N ARG A 115 -15.93 8.51 -4.41
CA ARG A 115 -16.99 9.18 -5.17
C ARG A 115 -18.40 8.77 -4.72
N ARG A 116 -18.62 7.48 -4.46
CA ARG A 116 -19.91 6.99 -3.94
C ARG A 116 -20.21 7.50 -2.53
N ALA A 117 -19.23 7.43 -1.63
CA ALA A 117 -19.42 7.75 -0.22
C ALA A 117 -19.47 9.25 0.08
N LEU A 118 -18.68 10.06 -0.63
CA LEU A 118 -18.54 11.50 -0.36
C LEU A 118 -19.37 12.38 -1.30
N GLY A 119 -19.78 11.86 -2.48
CA GLY A 119 -20.53 12.62 -3.47
C GLY A 119 -19.78 13.89 -3.87
N ALA A 120 -20.41 15.07 -3.72
CA ALA A 120 -19.79 16.36 -4.01
C ALA A 120 -18.52 16.65 -3.18
N ARG A 121 -18.35 15.98 -2.03
CA ARG A 121 -17.15 16.10 -1.19
C ARG A 121 -16.00 15.20 -1.62
N ALA A 122 -16.11 14.48 -2.74
CA ALA A 122 -15.01 13.68 -3.29
C ALA A 122 -13.73 14.52 -3.54
N ALA A 123 -13.89 15.83 -3.78
CA ALA A 123 -12.77 16.78 -3.87
C ALA A 123 -11.87 16.83 -2.61
N GLN A 124 -12.39 16.44 -1.44
CA GLN A 124 -11.62 16.36 -0.19
C GLN A 124 -10.74 15.10 -0.13
N PHE A 125 -10.93 14.13 -1.02
CA PHE A 125 -10.19 12.87 -1.01
C PHE A 125 -9.01 12.90 -1.97
N VAL A 126 -7.78 12.81 -1.44
CA VAL A 126 -6.53 12.71 -2.20
C VAL A 126 -5.98 11.28 -2.03
N PRO A 127 -6.14 10.39 -3.03
CA PRO A 127 -5.72 9.00 -2.91
C PRO A 127 -4.20 8.86 -2.83
N GLY A 128 -3.72 7.94 -1.98
CA GLY A 128 -2.31 7.71 -1.72
C GLY A 128 -1.95 6.24 -1.54
N HIS A 129 -0.70 5.88 -1.86
CA HIS A 129 -0.13 4.55 -1.62
C HIS A 129 1.37 4.68 -1.27
N PRO A 130 1.75 4.54 0.01
CA PRO A 130 3.14 4.40 0.38
C PRO A 130 3.67 3.03 -0.04
N ILE A 131 4.70 2.99 -0.89
CA ILE A 131 5.33 1.76 -1.37
C ILE A 131 6.37 1.31 -0.34
N ALA A 132 5.87 1.02 0.84
CA ALA A 132 6.64 0.60 2.00
C ALA A 132 5.79 -0.34 2.84
N GLY A 133 6.41 -1.40 3.34
CA GLY A 133 5.72 -2.41 4.14
C GLY A 133 6.68 -3.49 4.61
N ARG A 134 6.19 -4.29 5.56
CA ARG A 134 6.83 -5.51 6.07
C ARG A 134 5.76 -6.57 6.21
N GLU A 135 6.18 -7.83 6.31
CA GLU A 135 5.30 -8.95 6.62
C GLU A 135 4.70 -8.89 8.04
N SER A 136 5.28 -8.08 8.94
CA SER A 136 4.76 -7.84 10.30
C SER A 136 3.59 -6.85 10.32
N SER A 137 2.73 -6.98 11.32
CA SER A 137 1.51 -6.17 11.47
C SER A 137 1.37 -5.58 12.88
N GLY A 138 0.39 -4.69 13.07
CA GLY A 138 0.13 -4.03 14.35
C GLY A 138 1.01 -2.80 14.62
N VAL A 139 0.70 -2.07 15.68
CA VAL A 139 1.40 -0.82 16.05
C VAL A 139 2.81 -1.07 16.56
N ASP A 140 3.08 -2.22 17.19
CA ASP A 140 4.43 -2.59 17.65
C ASP A 140 5.41 -2.76 16.49
N ALA A 141 4.91 -3.02 15.28
CA ALA A 141 5.71 -3.09 14.06
C ALA A 141 5.96 -1.71 13.42
N ALA A 142 5.36 -0.62 13.92
CA ALA A 142 5.50 0.70 13.34
C ALA A 142 6.93 1.25 13.48
N LEU A 143 7.46 1.82 12.40
CA LEU A 143 8.84 2.30 12.30
C LEU A 143 8.88 3.78 11.87
N PRO A 144 9.65 4.63 12.55
CA PRO A 144 9.74 6.06 12.23
C PRO A 144 10.44 6.33 10.88
N ASP A 145 11.21 5.37 10.38
CA ASP A 145 11.98 5.45 9.13
C ASP A 145 11.38 4.60 7.99
N LEU A 146 10.17 4.04 8.16
CA LEU A 146 9.55 3.12 7.19
C LEU A 146 9.55 3.68 5.75
N TYR A 147 9.35 4.99 5.60
CA TYR A 147 9.17 5.65 4.31
C TYR A 147 10.42 6.29 3.73
N VAL A 148 11.56 6.24 4.44
CA VAL A 148 12.80 6.87 3.98
C VAL A 148 13.24 6.28 2.64
N ASP A 149 13.44 7.14 1.65
CA ASP A 149 13.80 6.78 0.27
C ASP A 149 12.82 5.80 -0.41
N ARG A 150 11.60 5.65 0.15
CA ARG A 150 10.52 4.85 -0.44
C ARG A 150 9.62 5.74 -1.28
N ASN A 151 9.12 5.18 -2.39
CA ASN A 151 8.14 5.89 -3.18
C ASN A 151 6.82 5.99 -2.40
N VAL A 152 6.15 7.13 -2.47
CA VAL A 152 4.73 7.26 -2.19
C VAL A 152 4.07 7.73 -3.47
N VAL A 153 3.04 7.02 -3.91
CA VAL A 153 2.29 7.40 -5.09
C VAL A 153 1.01 8.11 -4.66
N LEU A 154 0.79 9.31 -5.19
CA LEU A 154 -0.51 9.98 -5.14
C LEU A 154 -1.24 9.77 -6.46
N CYS A 155 -2.56 9.64 -6.41
CA CYS A 155 -3.42 9.60 -7.58
C CYS A 155 -4.43 10.75 -7.56
N PRO A 156 -4.00 12.00 -7.82
CA PRO A 156 -4.87 13.16 -7.74
C PRO A 156 -6.10 13.02 -8.63
N LEU A 157 -7.24 13.43 -8.11
CA LEU A 157 -8.50 13.48 -8.85
C LEU A 157 -8.62 14.81 -9.60
N PRO A 158 -9.33 14.86 -10.75
CA PRO A 158 -9.64 16.11 -11.43
C PRO A 158 -10.33 17.14 -10.54
N GLU A 159 -11.12 16.69 -9.56
CA GLU A 159 -11.82 17.53 -8.59
C GLU A 159 -10.97 18.01 -7.40
N ASN A 160 -9.73 17.52 -7.22
CA ASN A 160 -8.89 17.97 -6.11
C ASN A 160 -8.30 19.37 -6.37
N ALA A 161 -8.26 20.19 -5.32
CA ALA A 161 -7.48 21.43 -5.37
C ALA A 161 -5.98 21.10 -5.38
N THR A 162 -5.19 21.81 -6.20
CA THR A 162 -3.74 21.63 -6.28
C THR A 162 -3.06 21.80 -4.92
N ASP A 163 -3.53 22.73 -4.10
CA ASP A 163 -3.00 22.98 -2.76
C ASP A 163 -3.24 21.80 -1.80
N ASP A 164 -4.37 21.09 -1.94
CA ASP A 164 -4.68 19.91 -1.13
C ASP A 164 -3.78 18.74 -1.50
N VAL A 165 -3.55 18.53 -2.80
CA VAL A 165 -2.62 17.52 -3.32
C VAL A 165 -1.20 17.81 -2.84
N GLU A 166 -0.72 19.04 -2.98
CA GLU A 166 0.62 19.42 -2.53
C GLU A 166 0.74 19.35 -1.01
N ARG A 167 -0.33 19.60 -0.25
CA ARG A 167 -0.31 19.42 1.21
C ARG A 167 -0.10 17.96 1.60
N ILE A 168 -0.78 17.02 0.94
CA ILE A 168 -0.57 15.57 1.17
C ILE A 168 0.81 15.12 0.65
N ALA A 169 1.27 15.64 -0.48
CA ALA A 169 2.62 15.38 -0.97
C ALA A 169 3.68 15.86 0.03
N SER A 170 3.53 17.08 0.55
CA SER A 170 4.41 17.66 1.57
C SER A 170 4.41 16.85 2.87
N MET A 171 3.26 16.28 3.28
CA MET A 171 3.19 15.35 4.42
C MET A 171 4.09 14.13 4.22
N TRP A 172 3.99 13.48 3.07
CA TRP A 172 4.81 12.31 2.74
C TRP A 172 6.29 12.67 2.55
N ARG A 173 6.61 13.81 1.93
CA ARG A 173 8.01 14.27 1.82
C ARG A 173 8.63 14.53 3.19
N ALA A 174 7.86 15.03 4.17
CA ALA A 174 8.34 15.25 5.53
C ALA A 174 8.80 13.94 6.22
N THR A 175 8.26 12.78 5.82
CA THR A 175 8.71 11.47 6.35
C THR A 175 9.97 10.94 5.67
N GLY A 176 10.51 11.64 4.66
CA GLY A 176 11.62 11.19 3.83
C GLY A 176 11.21 10.38 2.61
N ALA A 177 9.91 10.33 2.28
CA ALA A 177 9.44 9.63 1.10
C ALA A 177 9.68 10.40 -0.20
N CYS A 178 9.81 9.65 -1.29
CA CYS A 178 9.85 10.14 -2.66
C CYS A 178 8.42 10.16 -3.24
N VAL A 179 7.78 11.33 -3.28
CA VAL A 179 6.40 11.44 -3.80
C VAL A 179 6.40 11.42 -5.33
N ARG A 180 5.52 10.60 -5.90
CA ARG A 180 5.25 10.45 -7.34
C ARG A 180 3.74 10.56 -7.58
N GLU A 181 3.37 10.95 -8.79
CA GLU A 181 1.98 11.05 -9.21
C GLU A 181 1.72 10.15 -10.42
N MET A 182 0.53 9.58 -10.48
CA MET A 182 0.01 8.84 -11.64
C MET A 182 -1.52 8.80 -11.59
N SER A 183 -2.19 8.41 -12.68
CA SER A 183 -3.61 8.10 -12.61
C SER A 183 -3.86 6.81 -11.83
N GLU A 184 -5.06 6.67 -11.28
CA GLU A 184 -5.48 5.47 -10.53
C GLU A 184 -5.41 4.20 -11.40
N ALA A 185 -5.74 4.32 -12.68
CA ALA A 185 -5.67 3.20 -13.63
C ALA A 185 -4.21 2.82 -13.97
N GLN A 186 -3.31 3.81 -14.08
CA GLN A 186 -1.89 3.54 -14.30
C GLN A 186 -1.25 2.91 -13.07
N HIS A 187 -1.59 3.40 -11.88
CA HIS A 187 -1.19 2.80 -10.60
C HIS A 187 -1.53 1.33 -10.56
N ASP A 188 -2.79 0.98 -10.77
CA ASP A 188 -3.25 -0.39 -10.63
C ASP A 188 -2.60 -1.33 -11.65
N ARG A 189 -2.35 -0.87 -12.89
CA ARG A 189 -1.57 -1.66 -13.87
C ARG A 189 -0.12 -1.88 -13.43
N VAL A 190 0.56 -0.82 -12.98
CA VAL A 190 1.97 -0.92 -12.54
C VAL A 190 2.08 -1.89 -11.36
N PHE A 191 1.26 -1.71 -10.32
CA PHE A 191 1.33 -2.54 -9.11
C PHE A 191 0.76 -3.94 -9.30
N ALA A 192 -0.11 -4.17 -10.29
CA ALA A 192 -0.46 -5.53 -10.71
C ALA A 192 0.81 -6.32 -11.09
N SER A 193 1.69 -5.73 -11.90
CA SER A 193 2.91 -6.37 -12.39
C SER A 193 4.01 -6.48 -11.33
N VAL A 194 4.31 -5.38 -10.63
CA VAL A 194 5.50 -5.31 -9.75
C VAL A 194 5.22 -5.67 -8.29
N SER A 195 3.96 -5.90 -7.91
CA SER A 195 3.57 -6.23 -6.53
C SER A 195 2.57 -7.38 -6.47
N HIS A 196 1.40 -7.26 -7.10
CA HIS A 196 0.30 -8.19 -6.89
C HIS A 196 0.55 -9.57 -7.50
N LEU A 197 0.97 -9.63 -8.76
CA LEU A 197 1.34 -10.87 -9.43
C LEU A 197 2.45 -11.60 -8.67
N PRO A 198 3.58 -10.97 -8.27
CA PRO A 198 4.59 -11.62 -7.43
C PRO A 198 4.04 -12.29 -6.17
N HIS A 199 3.10 -11.65 -5.46
CA HIS A 199 2.48 -12.25 -4.27
C HIS A 199 1.61 -13.46 -4.64
N VAL A 200 0.76 -13.35 -5.67
CA VAL A 200 -0.08 -14.48 -6.13
C VAL A 200 0.79 -15.67 -6.54
N LEU A 201 1.87 -15.44 -7.29
CA LEU A 201 2.79 -16.51 -7.70
C LEU A 201 3.52 -17.14 -6.49
N SER A 202 3.89 -16.33 -5.50
CA SER A 202 4.46 -16.80 -4.24
C SER A 202 3.47 -17.68 -3.47
N PHE A 203 2.20 -17.28 -3.35
CA PHE A 203 1.17 -18.11 -2.72
C PHE A 203 0.95 -19.40 -3.49
N ALA A 204 0.80 -19.32 -4.82
CA ALA A 204 0.56 -20.48 -5.68
C ALA A 204 1.70 -21.51 -5.60
N LEU A 205 2.97 -21.07 -5.51
CA LEU A 205 4.09 -21.99 -5.35
C LEU A 205 4.05 -22.76 -4.03
N VAL A 206 3.70 -22.08 -2.93
CA VAL A 206 3.58 -22.74 -1.61
C VAL A 206 2.41 -23.71 -1.63
N ASP A 207 1.25 -23.28 -2.14
CA ASP A 207 0.02 -24.07 -2.25
C ASP A 207 0.25 -25.35 -3.07
N GLN A 208 0.93 -25.23 -4.23
CA GLN A 208 1.30 -26.37 -5.08
C GLN A 208 2.14 -27.43 -4.34
N ILE A 209 3.05 -27.02 -3.45
CA ILE A 209 3.89 -27.96 -2.70
C ILE A 209 3.09 -28.67 -1.61
N LEU A 210 2.17 -27.95 -0.95
CA LEU A 210 1.32 -28.52 0.10
C LEU A 210 0.46 -29.69 -0.41
N ASP A 211 0.02 -29.62 -1.65
CA ASP A 211 -0.81 -30.65 -2.30
C ASP A 211 -0.03 -31.88 -2.79
N THR A 212 1.19 -32.10 -2.29
CA THR A 212 2.05 -33.22 -2.71
C THR A 212 2.35 -34.19 -1.57
N PRO A 213 2.43 -35.51 -1.83
CA PRO A 213 2.70 -36.51 -0.78
C PRO A 213 4.02 -36.32 -0.02
N ASP A 214 4.98 -35.63 -0.63
CA ASP A 214 6.33 -35.38 -0.12
C ASP A 214 6.55 -33.91 0.28
N ALA A 215 5.48 -33.19 0.63
CA ALA A 215 5.53 -31.77 1.02
C ALA A 215 6.58 -31.49 2.12
N ASP A 216 6.56 -32.25 3.22
CA ASP A 216 7.51 -32.10 4.34
C ASP A 216 8.97 -32.26 3.87
N LEU A 217 9.21 -33.23 2.98
CA LEU A 217 10.52 -33.46 2.42
C LEU A 217 10.95 -32.26 1.55
N LYS A 218 10.08 -31.77 0.67
CA LYS A 218 10.34 -30.58 -0.16
C LYS A 218 10.65 -29.35 0.67
N PHE A 219 9.89 -29.11 1.75
CA PHE A 219 10.15 -28.01 2.67
C PHE A 219 11.47 -28.19 3.43
N SER A 220 11.87 -29.42 3.79
CA SER A 220 13.17 -29.67 4.45
C SER A 220 14.39 -29.35 3.57
N PHE A 221 14.23 -29.36 2.24
CA PHE A 221 15.26 -28.98 1.27
C PHE A 221 15.13 -27.54 0.76
N ALA A 222 14.10 -26.80 1.20
CA ALA A 222 13.92 -25.41 0.81
C ALA A 222 15.09 -24.55 1.32
N ALA A 223 15.79 -23.90 0.40
CA ALA A 223 16.97 -23.08 0.69
C ALA A 223 16.74 -21.61 0.26
N GLY A 224 17.82 -20.86 0.05
CA GLY A 224 17.79 -19.41 -0.16
C GLY A 224 16.83 -18.94 -1.26
N GLY A 225 16.86 -19.57 -2.44
CA GLY A 225 16.00 -19.17 -3.56
C GLY A 225 14.50 -19.35 -3.27
N PHE A 226 14.14 -20.47 -2.62
CA PHE A 226 12.76 -20.70 -2.18
C PHE A 226 12.37 -19.68 -1.13
N ARG A 227 13.18 -19.53 -0.07
CA ARG A 227 12.93 -18.60 1.04
C ARG A 227 12.70 -17.18 0.54
N ASP A 228 13.52 -16.70 -0.40
CA ASP A 228 13.44 -15.32 -0.87
C ASP A 228 12.18 -15.10 -1.74
N PHE A 229 11.81 -16.09 -2.57
CA PHE A 229 10.60 -16.03 -3.39
C PHE A 229 9.33 -16.14 -2.54
N THR A 230 9.32 -17.03 -1.55
CA THR A 230 8.14 -17.34 -0.72
C THR A 230 8.00 -16.50 0.53
N ARG A 231 8.99 -15.65 0.87
CA ARG A 231 8.90 -14.73 2.02
C ARG A 231 7.59 -13.94 2.02
N ILE A 232 7.12 -13.52 0.85
CA ILE A 232 5.91 -12.71 0.72
C ILE A 232 4.60 -13.51 0.81
N ALA A 233 4.63 -14.84 0.71
CA ALA A 233 3.48 -15.70 1.02
C ALA A 233 3.17 -15.76 2.53
N ALA A 234 4.04 -15.24 3.40
CA ALA A 234 3.74 -15.07 4.82
C ALA A 234 2.89 -13.82 5.12
N SER A 235 2.52 -13.04 4.10
CA SER A 235 1.70 -11.84 4.25
C SER A 235 0.26 -12.14 4.68
N SER A 236 -0.45 -11.14 5.18
CA SER A 236 -1.86 -11.25 5.61
C SER A 236 -2.77 -11.79 4.49
N PRO A 237 -3.47 -12.92 4.71
CA PRO A 237 -4.41 -13.48 3.72
C PRO A 237 -5.59 -12.56 3.43
N GLU A 238 -6.15 -11.90 4.45
CA GLU A 238 -7.29 -10.98 4.30
C GLU A 238 -6.92 -9.79 3.41
N MET A 239 -5.75 -9.19 3.64
CA MET A 239 -5.27 -8.06 2.85
C MET A 239 -5.06 -8.47 1.38
N TRP A 240 -4.42 -9.61 1.13
CA TRP A 240 -4.13 -10.05 -0.24
C TRP A 240 -5.37 -10.53 -0.98
N ARG A 241 -6.35 -11.14 -0.29
CA ARG A 241 -7.69 -11.38 -0.85
C ARG A 241 -8.29 -10.07 -1.35
N ASP A 242 -8.32 -9.04 -0.51
CA ASP A 242 -8.94 -7.76 -0.84
C ASP A 242 -8.23 -7.07 -2.02
N ILE A 243 -6.89 -7.11 -2.07
CA ILE A 243 -6.10 -6.59 -3.19
C ILE A 243 -6.44 -7.33 -4.50
N CYS A 244 -6.51 -8.66 -4.47
CA CYS A 244 -6.84 -9.47 -5.64
C CYS A 244 -8.24 -9.17 -6.18
N LEU A 245 -9.23 -8.96 -5.29
CA LEU A 245 -10.59 -8.61 -5.68
C LEU A 245 -10.67 -7.17 -6.20
N ALA A 246 -10.00 -6.22 -5.54
CA ALA A 246 -10.00 -4.81 -5.89
C ALA A 246 -9.32 -4.53 -7.24
N ASN A 247 -8.17 -5.17 -7.50
CA ASN A 247 -7.42 -4.99 -8.76
C ASN A 247 -7.54 -6.21 -9.70
N ARG A 248 -8.70 -6.87 -9.69
CA ARG A 248 -8.95 -8.12 -10.43
C ARG A 248 -8.60 -8.00 -11.91
N ALA A 249 -9.04 -6.93 -12.58
CA ALA A 249 -8.90 -6.81 -14.03
C ALA A 249 -7.43 -6.72 -14.47
N ALA A 250 -6.63 -5.86 -13.84
CA ALA A 250 -5.21 -5.74 -14.17
C ALA A 250 -4.42 -6.99 -13.74
N LEU A 251 -4.76 -7.57 -12.59
CA LEU A 251 -4.10 -8.80 -12.11
C LEU A 251 -4.36 -9.99 -13.03
N LEU A 252 -5.58 -10.14 -13.58
CA LEU A 252 -5.87 -11.20 -14.55
C LEU A 252 -5.06 -11.02 -15.83
N ALA A 253 -4.94 -9.80 -16.34
CA ALA A 253 -4.09 -9.53 -17.51
C ALA A 253 -2.62 -9.92 -17.26
N GLU A 254 -2.07 -9.57 -16.10
CA GLU A 254 -0.71 -9.96 -15.71
C GLU A 254 -0.55 -11.48 -15.53
N LEU A 255 -1.57 -12.17 -15.02
CA LEU A 255 -1.58 -13.63 -14.91
C LEU A 255 -1.59 -14.31 -16.30
N ASP A 256 -2.36 -13.79 -17.25
CA ASP A 256 -2.41 -14.31 -18.62
C ASP A 256 -1.04 -14.11 -19.31
N ASP A 257 -0.46 -12.92 -19.20
CA ASP A 257 0.86 -12.60 -19.75
C ASP A 257 1.97 -13.46 -19.13
N TYR A 258 1.94 -13.65 -17.80
CA TYR A 258 2.87 -14.53 -17.10
C TYR A 258 2.71 -15.98 -17.53
N THR A 259 1.47 -16.45 -17.69
CA THR A 259 1.17 -17.82 -18.15
C THR A 259 1.73 -18.06 -19.56
N ALA A 260 1.62 -17.08 -20.44
CA ALA A 260 2.24 -17.15 -21.76
C ALA A 260 3.78 -17.22 -21.70
N VAL A 261 4.42 -16.50 -20.77
CA VAL A 261 5.87 -16.62 -20.52
C VAL A 261 6.22 -18.03 -20.04
N LEU A 262 5.49 -18.54 -19.05
CA LEU A 262 5.73 -19.86 -18.47
C LEU A 262 5.52 -20.99 -19.49
N ALA A 263 4.51 -20.86 -20.37
CA ALA A 263 4.26 -21.79 -21.45
C ALA A 263 5.45 -21.88 -22.43
N ARG A 264 6.12 -20.75 -22.73
CA ARG A 264 7.34 -20.75 -23.55
C ARG A 264 8.49 -21.46 -22.86
N PHE A 265 8.69 -21.27 -21.55
CA PHE A 265 9.71 -22.01 -20.79
C PHE A 265 9.41 -23.51 -20.76
N ARG A 266 8.15 -23.88 -20.53
CA ARG A 266 7.72 -25.27 -20.57
C ARG A 266 8.02 -25.90 -21.92
N ALA A 267 7.67 -25.25 -23.03
CA ALA A 267 7.90 -25.75 -24.38
C ALA A 267 9.40 -25.94 -24.67
N ALA A 268 10.25 -24.99 -24.28
CA ALA A 268 11.70 -25.10 -24.44
C ALA A 268 12.30 -26.24 -23.59
N ILE A 269 11.81 -26.45 -22.37
CA ILE A 269 12.21 -27.59 -21.52
C ILE A 269 11.81 -28.92 -22.16
N ASP A 270 10.57 -29.03 -22.62
CA ASP A 270 10.02 -30.24 -23.26
C ASP A 270 10.80 -30.60 -24.54
N ALA A 271 11.18 -29.59 -25.32
CA ALA A 271 12.01 -29.74 -26.52
C ALA A 271 13.52 -29.92 -26.22
N SER A 272 13.95 -29.84 -24.96
CA SER A 272 15.36 -29.78 -24.56
C SER A 272 16.16 -28.68 -25.30
N ASP A 273 15.51 -27.56 -25.61
CA ASP A 273 16.10 -26.42 -26.32
C ASP A 273 16.89 -25.53 -25.36
N GLY A 274 18.14 -25.94 -25.10
CA GLY A 274 19.05 -25.21 -24.22
C GLY A 274 19.36 -23.79 -24.70
N ALA A 275 19.40 -23.56 -26.01
CA ALA A 275 19.70 -22.24 -26.57
C ALA A 275 18.56 -21.25 -26.30
N ALA A 276 17.30 -21.68 -26.48
CA ALA A 276 16.14 -20.86 -26.15
C ALA A 276 16.07 -20.50 -24.66
N LEU A 277 16.38 -21.47 -23.78
CA LEU A 277 16.42 -21.25 -22.33
C LEU A 277 17.53 -20.25 -21.93
N GLU A 278 18.75 -20.45 -22.43
CA GLU A 278 19.87 -19.55 -22.13
C GLU A 278 19.59 -18.12 -22.59
N ALA A 279 19.06 -17.94 -23.81
CA ALA A 279 18.69 -16.63 -24.33
C ALA A 279 17.64 -15.93 -23.45
N ALA A 280 16.62 -16.67 -23.00
CA ALA A 280 15.60 -16.12 -22.11
C ALA A 280 16.17 -15.73 -20.74
N PHE A 281 16.99 -16.59 -20.12
CA PHE A 281 17.60 -16.31 -18.82
C PHE A 281 18.60 -15.15 -18.89
N ALA A 282 19.37 -15.05 -19.97
CA ALA A 282 20.30 -13.93 -20.20
C ALA A 282 19.55 -12.60 -20.26
N ARG A 283 18.43 -12.54 -20.98
CA ARG A 283 17.56 -11.35 -21.04
C ARG A 283 17.06 -10.95 -19.66
N SER A 284 16.55 -11.89 -18.87
CA SER A 284 16.08 -11.63 -17.50
C SER A 284 17.22 -11.16 -16.58
N ARG A 285 18.41 -11.74 -16.72
CA ARG A 285 19.60 -11.37 -15.95
C ARG A 285 20.04 -9.94 -16.23
N VAL A 286 20.08 -9.52 -17.49
CA VAL A 286 20.46 -8.15 -17.87
C VAL A 286 19.47 -7.15 -17.26
N ALA A 287 18.17 -7.35 -17.48
CA ALA A 287 17.14 -6.46 -16.94
C ALA A 287 17.19 -6.36 -15.40
N ARG A 288 17.41 -7.49 -14.70
CA ARG A 288 17.54 -7.51 -13.24
C ARG A 288 18.77 -6.76 -12.73
N LYS A 289 19.93 -6.95 -13.38
CA LYS A 289 21.18 -6.26 -12.98
C LYS A 289 21.06 -4.75 -13.16
N GLU A 290 20.54 -4.31 -14.30
CA GLU A 290 20.32 -2.89 -14.54
C GLU A 290 19.37 -2.26 -13.51
N TRP A 291 18.30 -2.99 -13.12
CA TRP A 291 17.40 -2.52 -12.07
C TRP A 291 18.09 -2.40 -10.70
N GLN A 292 18.95 -3.36 -10.33
CA GLN A 292 19.71 -3.33 -9.07
C GLN A 292 20.71 -2.18 -9.02
N GLU A 293 21.46 -1.96 -10.10
CA GLU A 293 22.45 -0.88 -10.21
C GLU A 293 21.79 0.51 -10.12
N ARG A 294 20.55 0.63 -10.61
CA ARG A 294 19.75 1.87 -10.52
C ARG A 294 19.05 2.04 -9.17
N GLY A 295 19.25 1.14 -8.21
CA GLY A 295 18.68 1.22 -6.86
C GLY A 295 17.16 1.10 -6.81
N GLY A 296 16.53 0.51 -7.84
CA GLY A 296 15.07 0.35 -7.87
C GLY A 296 14.25 1.63 -8.05
N ILE A 297 14.85 2.81 -8.38
CA ILE A 297 14.33 3.94 -9.20
C ILE A 297 15.17 5.23 -9.02
N LYS A 298 15.69 5.79 -10.12
CA LYS A 298 15.64 7.23 -10.46
C LYS A 298 15.40 7.42 -11.97
N PRO A 299 14.18 7.25 -12.52
CA PRO A 299 13.81 7.92 -13.75
C PRO A 299 13.87 9.43 -13.49
N SER A 300 14.43 10.18 -14.44
CA SER A 300 14.43 11.65 -14.42
C SER A 300 13.00 12.17 -14.27
N ASN A 301 12.84 13.40 -13.78
CA ASN A 301 11.56 14.09 -13.63
C ASN A 301 10.83 14.37 -14.98
N ASP A 302 11.20 13.68 -16.07
CA ASP A 302 10.76 13.94 -17.45
C ASP A 302 9.83 12.87 -18.03
N ILE A 303 9.14 12.07 -17.21
CA ILE A 303 7.95 11.38 -17.72
C ILE A 303 6.77 12.35 -17.62
N ALA A 304 6.86 13.40 -18.43
CA ALA A 304 5.73 14.25 -18.77
C ALA A 304 4.73 13.40 -19.58
N ALA A 305 3.48 13.43 -19.11
CA ALA A 305 2.25 13.03 -19.77
C ALA A 305 2.38 12.55 -21.24
N LYS A 306 2.15 11.26 -21.46
CA LYS A 306 1.47 10.73 -22.64
C LYS A 306 0.53 9.62 -22.22
#